data_AF-A0A8F7KUK3-F1
#
_entry.id   AF-A0A8F7KUK3-F1
#
_cell.length_a   1.000
_cell.length_b   1.000
_cell.length_c   1.000
_cell.angle_alpha   90.00
_cell.angle_beta   90.00
_cell.angle_gamma   90.00
#
_symmetry.space_group_name_H-M   'P 1'
#
loop_
_entity.id
_entity.type
_entity.pdbx_description
1 polymer ?
#
loop_
_entity_poly.entity_id
_entity_poly.type
_entity_poly.pdbx_seq_one_letter_code
_entity_poly.pdbx_strand_id
1 'polypeptide(L)' 'MKPISEAQIAGPGLAAVEVVADDEKTATAAAQAVCALWWSSGPSQPWRIPGEPGVRVRAYVDIRRAPDGTTII' A
#
# COMPACT_ATOMS: atom_id res chain seq x y z
N MET A 1 0.95 -1.50 -13.47
CA MET A 1 0.25 -0.78 -12.38
C MET A 1 -0.20 0.59 -12.90
N LYS A 2 -1.39 1.07 -12.53
CA LYS A 2 -1.84 2.43 -12.91
C LYS A 2 -1.09 3.49 -12.10
N PRO A 3 -0.82 4.68 -12.65
CA PRO A 3 -0.33 5.82 -11.88
C PRO A 3 -1.26 6.09 -10.69
N ILE A 4 -0.69 6.62 -9.60
CA ILE A 4 -1.49 7.10 -8.46
C ILE A 4 -2.28 8.32 -8.96
N SER A 5 -3.60 8.32 -8.76
CA SER A 5 -4.43 9.48 -9.06
C SER A 5 -4.67 10.34 -7.81
N GLU A 6 -4.92 11.64 -8.00
CA GLU A 6 -5.27 12.55 -6.90
C GLU A 6 -6.46 12.04 -6.08
N ALA A 7 -7.46 11.44 -6.74
CA ALA A 7 -8.62 10.86 -6.08
C ALA A 7 -8.27 9.78 -5.04
N GLN A 8 -7.17 9.04 -5.24
CA GLN A 8 -6.74 7.97 -4.32
C GLN A 8 -6.05 8.51 -3.07
N ILE A 9 -5.64 9.78 -3.08
CA ILE A 9 -4.95 10.46 -1.97
C ILE A 9 -5.61 11.80 -1.64
N ALA A 10 -6.90 11.94 -1.96
CA ALA A 10 -7.65 13.19 -1.86
C ALA A 10 -8.00 13.52 -0.41
N GLY A 11 -7.02 13.94 0.37
CA GLY A 11 -7.22 14.55 1.69
C GLY A 11 -6.17 14.13 2.73
N PRO A 12 -6.05 14.91 3.83
CA PRO A 12 -5.14 14.59 4.92
C PRO A 12 -5.40 13.18 5.46
N GLY A 13 -4.33 12.39 5.61
CA GLY A 13 -4.40 11.04 6.15
C GLY A 13 -4.66 9.93 5.13
N LEU A 14 -4.94 10.23 3.86
CA LEU A 14 -4.92 9.23 2.79
C LEU A 14 -3.51 9.12 2.21
N ALA A 15 -2.99 7.90 2.06
CA ALA A 15 -1.66 7.66 1.55
C ALA A 15 -1.60 6.43 0.62
N ALA A 16 -0.69 6.49 -0.35
CA ALA A 16 -0.27 5.34 -1.14
C ALA A 16 1.11 4.89 -0.65
N VAL A 17 1.26 3.62 -0.31
CA VAL A 17 2.52 3.02 0.13
C VAL A 17 2.95 1.99 -0.90
N GLU A 18 4.13 2.20 -1.50
CA GLU A 18 4.77 1.19 -2.33
C GLU A 18 5.84 0.45 -1.53
N VAL A 19 5.76 -0.88 -1.56
CA VAL A 19 6.73 -1.78 -0.97
C VAL A 19 7.52 -2.43 -2.11
N VAL A 20 8.85 -2.43 -2.00
CA VAL A 20 9.75 -3.10 -2.94
C VAL A 20 10.54 -4.17 -2.22
N ALA A 21 10.53 -5.40 -2.74
CA ALA A 21 11.32 -6.52 -2.20
C ALA A 21 11.88 -7.37 -3.34
N ASP A 22 12.78 -8.31 -3.05
CA ASP A 22 13.42 -9.14 -4.08
C ASP A 22 12.41 -10.08 -4.80
N ASP A 23 11.50 -10.67 -4.02
CA ASP A 23 10.51 -11.64 -4.47
C ASP A 23 9.06 -11.22 -4.15
N GLU A 24 8.10 -11.81 -4.86
CA GLU A 24 6.69 -11.46 -4.75
C GLU A 24 6.09 -11.80 -3.38
N LYS A 25 6.56 -12.89 -2.73
CA LYS A 25 6.05 -13.32 -1.43
C LYS A 25 6.44 -12.31 -0.37
N THR A 26 7.70 -11.87 -0.35
CA THR A 26 8.18 -10.85 0.60
C THR A 26 7.49 -9.50 0.37
N ALA A 27 7.39 -9.04 -0.89
CA ALA A 27 6.72 -7.77 -1.20
C ALA A 27 5.24 -7.79 -0.76
N THR A 28 4.55 -8.89 -1.04
CA THR A 28 3.13 -9.06 -0.66
C THR A 28 2.96 -9.12 0.86
N ALA A 29 3.79 -9.90 1.56
CA ALA A 29 3.70 -10.03 3.01
C ALA A 29 3.96 -8.70 3.73
N ALA A 30 4.96 -7.94 3.28
CA ALA A 30 5.25 -6.62 3.84
C ALA A 30 4.12 -5.61 3.56
N ALA A 31 3.54 -5.62 2.36
CA ALA A 31 2.37 -4.78 2.06
C ALA A 31 1.12 -5.19 2.86
N GLN A 32 0.91 -6.48 3.10
CA GLN A 32 -0.15 -6.97 3.99
C GLN A 32 0.04 -6.48 5.43
N ALA A 33 1.29 -6.49 5.93
CA ALA A 33 1.59 -5.96 7.25
C ALA A 33 1.26 -4.47 7.36
N VAL A 34 1.58 -3.67 6.33
CA VAL A 34 1.18 -2.25 6.25
C VAL A 34 -0.35 -2.11 6.27
N CYS A 35 -1.05 -2.89 5.45
CA CYS A 35 -2.51 -2.90 5.38
C CYS A 35 -3.21 -3.32 6.69
N ALA A 36 -2.49 -3.99 7.61
CA ALA A 36 -3.01 -4.40 8.91
C ALA A 36 -2.88 -3.30 9.99
N LEU A 37 -2.12 -2.24 9.74
CA LEU A 37 -1.96 -1.12 10.68
C LEU A 37 -3.13 -0.13 10.59
N TRP A 38 -3.73 0.00 9.40
CA TRP A 38 -4.72 1.02 9.10
C TRP A 38 -5.85 0.49 8.24
N TRP A 39 -6.93 1.26 8.14
CA TRP A 39 -7.96 0.94 7.17
C TRP A 39 -7.38 1.02 5.75
N SER A 40 -7.54 -0.06 4.99
CA SER A 40 -6.96 -0.20 3.66
C SER A 40 -7.89 -0.97 2.74
N SER A 41 -7.68 -0.81 1.43
CA SER A 41 -8.31 -1.64 0.39
C SER A 41 -7.60 -2.99 0.19
N GLY A 42 -6.61 -3.31 1.04
CA GLY A 42 -5.67 -4.39 0.81
C GLY A 42 -4.58 -4.06 -0.22
N PRO A 43 -3.54 -4.91 -0.32
CA PRO A 43 -2.46 -4.75 -1.29
C PRO A 43 -2.94 -5.06 -2.71
N SER A 44 -2.33 -4.40 -3.69
CA SER A 44 -2.48 -4.76 -5.10
C SER A 44 -1.82 -6.10 -5.41
N GLN A 45 -2.07 -6.61 -6.62
CA GLN A 45 -1.19 -7.64 -7.19
C GLN A 45 0.25 -7.11 -7.34
N PRO A 46 1.27 -7.96 -7.14
CA PRO A 46 2.66 -7.59 -7.38
C PRO A 46 2.93 -7.25 -8.85
N TRP A 47 3.90 -6.38 -9.10
CA TRP A 47 4.39 -6.09 -10.44
C TRP A 47 5.88 -5.74 -10.43
N ARG A 48 6.52 -5.76 -11.61
CA ARG A 48 7.90 -5.32 -11.80
C ARG A 48 7.96 -4.13 -12.75
N ILE A 49 9.01 -3.32 -12.61
CA ILE A 49 9.34 -2.26 -13.57
C ILE A 49 10.58 -2.74 -14.35
N PRO A 50 10.54 -2.82 -15.70
CA PRO A 50 11.69 -3.21 -16.49
C PRO A 50 12.91 -2.33 -16.20
N GLY A 51 14.05 -2.94 -15.91
CA GLY A 51 15.30 -2.24 -15.59
C GLY A 51 15.45 -1.81 -14.12
N GLU A 52 14.43 -2.01 -13.28
CA GLU A 52 14.53 -1.77 -11.85
C GLU A 52 14.60 -3.08 -11.04
N PRO A 53 15.33 -3.09 -9.92
CA PRO A 53 15.38 -4.26 -9.06
C PRO A 53 14.06 -4.49 -8.30
N GLY A 54 13.79 -5.77 -8.05
CA GLY A 54 12.71 -6.20 -7.15
C GLY A 54 11.32 -6.26 -7.76
N VAL A 55 10.38 -6.63 -6.89
CA VAL A 55 8.93 -6.68 -7.07
C VAL A 55 8.33 -5.57 -6.24
N ARG A 56 7.35 -4.88 -6.82
CA ARG A 56 6.59 -3.82 -6.18
C ARG A 56 5.19 -4.31 -5.82
N VAL A 57 4.68 -3.86 -4.68
CA VAL A 57 3.28 -3.97 -4.28
C VAL A 57 2.82 -2.60 -3.76
N ARG A 58 1.58 -2.19 -4.07
CA ARG A 58 1.01 -0.92 -3.59
C ARG A 58 -0.15 -1.19 -2.66
N ALA A 59 -0.22 -0.43 -1.59
CA ALA A 59 -1.38 -0.35 -0.71
C ALA A 59 -1.87 1.11 -0.64
N TYR A 60 -3.19 1.28 -0.56
CA TYR A 60 -3.80 2.57 -0.23
C TYR A 60 -4.39 2.48 1.17
N VAL A 61 -4.04 3.43 2.02
CA VAL A 61 -4.35 3.43 3.45
C VAL A 61 -4.95 4.76 3.89
N ASP A 62 -5.87 4.69 4.85
CA ASP A 62 -6.31 5.84 5.65
C ASP A 62 -5.64 5.77 7.03
N ILE A 63 -4.54 6.50 7.20
CA ILE A 63 -3.73 6.44 8.42
C ILE A 63 -4.41 7.04 9.65
N ARG A 64 -5.57 7.69 9.45
CA ARG A 64 -6.39 8.22 10.55
C ARG A 64 -7.21 7.12 11.22
N ARG A 65 -7.36 5.96 10.60
CA ARG A 65 -8.27 4.90 11.06
C ARG A 65 -7.54 3.58 11.21
N ALA A 66 -7.70 2.92 12.35
CA ALA A 66 -7.32 1.54 12.55
C ALA A 66 -8.32 0.59 11.84
N PRO A 67 -7.94 -0.68 11.58
CA PRO A 67 -8.83 -1.65 10.94
C PRO A 67 -10.12 -1.94 11.72
N ASP A 68 -10.13 -1.71 13.03
CA ASP A 68 -11.29 -1.85 13.91
C ASP A 68 -12.23 -0.63 13.89
N GLY A 69 -11.90 0.40 13.11
CA GLY A 69 -12.66 1.65 13.01
C GLY A 69 -12.25 2.74 14.01
N THR A 70 -11.28 2.47 14.88
CA THR A 70 -10.76 3.47 15.82
C THR A 70 -10.07 4.61 15.08
N THR A 71 -10.32 5.85 15.48
CA THR A 71 -9.58 7.01 14.95
C THR A 71 -8.28 7.22 15.74
N ILE A 72 -7.15 7.38 15.03
CA ILE A 72 -5.79 7.39 15.60
C ILE A 72 -5.25 8.82 15.76
N ILE A 73 -5.59 9.73 14.84
CA ILE A 73 -5.09 11.11 14.74
C ILE A 73 -6.21 12.09 14.41
#